data_AF-A0A7C5KVQ6-F1
#
_entry.id   AF-A0A7C5KVQ6-F1
#
_cell.length_a   1.000
_cell.length_b   1.000
_cell.length_c   1.000
_cell.angle_alpha   90.00
_cell.angle_beta   90.00
_cell.angle_gamma   90.00
#
_symmetry.space_group_name_H-M   'P 1'
#
loop_
_entity.id
_entity.type
_entity.pdbx_description
1 polymer ?
#
loop_
_entity_poly.entity_id
_entity_poly.type
_entity_poly.pdbx_seq_one_letter_code
_entity_poly.pdbx_strand_id
1 'polypeptide(L)'
;VMRPAGGWISDRFGRKRSLAIIMAGLGVGYLLMSRIDGGWSVAAAVAVTVFCSVFVNAGNGAVFAVIPLVKRRLTGQIAGMAGAFGNVGGVMFLTVLSFVAPQVFFLFIAAAAAAVLVAVLLFLEEPAGHITEVLPDGTVQMIKVN
;
A
#
# COMPACT_ATOMS: atom_id res chain seq x y z
N VAL A 1 7.95 12.05 -5.33
CA VAL A 1 8.35 12.58 -4.01
C VAL A 1 7.82 11.75 -2.84
N MET A 2 6.56 11.28 -2.81
CA MET A 2 6.04 10.53 -1.64
C MET A 2 6.38 9.03 -1.55
N ARG A 3 6.88 8.41 -2.62
CA ARG A 3 7.29 6.99 -2.59
C ARG A 3 8.41 6.69 -1.56
N PRO A 4 9.50 7.47 -1.48
CA PRO A 4 10.50 7.29 -0.41
C PRO A 4 9.97 7.68 0.98
N ALA A 5 9.06 8.66 1.07
CA ALA A 5 8.46 9.06 2.35
C ALA A 5 7.59 7.94 2.96
N GLY A 6 6.80 7.23 2.14
CA GLY A 6 6.03 6.07 2.59
C GLY A 6 6.90 4.95 3.14
N GLY A 7 8.02 4.65 2.47
CA GLY A 7 9.01 3.68 2.97
C GLY A 7 9.66 4.12 4.28
N TRP A 8 10.08 5.38 4.38
CA TRP A 8 10.70 5.93 5.59
C TRP A 8 9.77 5.98 6.80
N ILE A 9 8.48 6.32 6.59
CA ILE A 9 7.45 6.27 7.65
C ILE A 9 7.21 4.83 8.09
N SER A 10 7.18 3.89 7.13
CA SER A 10 7.06 2.45 7.39
C SER A 10 8.20 1.92 8.28
N ASP A 11 9.42 2.40 8.04
CA ASP A 11 10.59 1.99 8.80
C ASP A 11 10.66 2.58 10.23
N ARG A 12 9.98 3.71 10.51
CA ARG A 12 10.05 4.38 11.83
C ARG A 12 8.90 4.05 12.78
N PHE A 13 7.70 3.78 12.27
CA PHE A 13 6.49 3.58 13.08
C PHE A 13 6.03 2.10 13.16
N GLY A 14 6.77 1.18 12.54
CA GLY A 14 6.37 -0.21 12.33
C GLY A 14 5.64 -0.36 10.99
N ARG A 15 6.09 -1.33 10.18
CA ARG A 15 5.64 -1.50 8.80
C ARG A 15 4.15 -1.86 8.69
N LYS A 16 3.61 -2.70 9.58
CA LYS A 16 2.18 -3.05 9.67
C LYS A 16 1.34 -1.85 10.06
N ARG A 17 1.75 -1.09 11.08
CA ARG A 17 1.01 0.10 11.54
C ARG A 17 0.96 1.17 10.44
N SER A 18 2.10 1.43 9.81
CA SER A 18 2.19 2.38 8.70
C SER A 18 1.35 1.93 7.50
N LEU A 19 1.44 0.66 7.08
CA LEU A 19 0.62 0.14 5.99
C LEU A 19 -0.87 0.22 6.32
N ALA A 20 -1.29 -0.09 7.55
CA ALA A 20 -2.68 0.02 7.98
C ALA A 20 -3.18 1.48 7.95
N ILE A 21 -2.40 2.43 8.47
CA ILE A 21 -2.75 3.87 8.43
C ILE A 21 -2.88 4.34 6.97
N ILE A 22 -1.96 3.92 6.10
CA ILE A 22 -1.99 4.31 4.69
C ILE A 22 -3.22 3.72 3.99
N MET A 23 -3.55 2.45 4.23
CA MET A 23 -4.74 1.81 3.66
C MET A 23 -6.03 2.45 4.19
N ALA A 24 -6.07 2.84 5.46
CA ALA A 24 -7.21 3.57 6.03
C ALA A 24 -7.38 4.95 5.37
N GLY A 25 -6.31 5.72 5.24
CA GLY A 25 -6.33 7.02 4.56
C GLY A 25 -6.69 6.92 3.09
N LEU A 26 -6.23 5.86 2.41
CA LEU A 26 -6.62 5.53 1.03
C LEU A 26 -8.13 5.26 0.91
N GLY A 27 -8.68 4.42 1.80
CA GLY A 27 -10.10 4.10 1.84
C GLY A 27 -10.96 5.34 2.09
N VAL A 28 -10.57 6.18 3.05
CA VAL A 28 -11.24 7.46 3.32
C VAL A 28 -11.13 8.40 2.11
N GLY A 29 -9.96 8.49 1.48
CA GLY A 29 -9.74 9.34 0.30
C GLY A 29 -10.64 8.96 -0.87
N TYR A 30 -10.73 7.67 -1.21
CA TYR A 30 -11.61 7.20 -2.28
C TYR A 30 -13.09 7.27 -1.89
N LEU A 31 -13.44 7.08 -0.61
CA LEU A 31 -14.80 7.30 -0.14
C LEU A 31 -15.21 8.76 -0.34
N LEU A 32 -14.34 9.72 -0.03
CA LEU A 32 -14.60 11.14 -0.30
C LEU A 32 -14.71 11.42 -1.80
N MET A 33 -13.84 10.83 -2.64
CA MET A 33 -13.95 10.97 -4.10
C MET A 33 -15.27 10.41 -4.65
N SER A 34 -15.82 9.35 -4.06
CA SER A 34 -17.13 8.81 -4.45
C SER A 34 -18.30 9.78 -4.23
N ARG A 35 -18.11 10.80 -3.38
CA ARG A 35 -19.12 11.81 -3.04
C ARG A 35 -18.97 13.10 -3.83
N ILE A 36 -17.96 13.19 -4.71
CA ILE A 36 -17.78 14.36 -5.56
C ILE A 36 -18.91 14.38 -6.59
N ASP A 37 -19.67 15.47 -6.60
CA ASP A 37 -20.72 15.77 -7.55
C ASP A 37 -20.53 17.18 -8.14
N GLY A 38 -21.45 17.58 -9.04
CA GLY A 38 -21.38 18.87 -9.72
C GLY A 38 -21.60 20.10 -8.83
N GLY A 39 -22.01 19.93 -7.57
CA GLY A 39 -22.17 21.00 -6.59
C GLY A 39 -20.89 21.32 -5.80
N TRP A 40 -19.85 20.50 -5.91
CA TRP A 40 -18.58 20.75 -5.24
C TRP A 40 -17.82 21.91 -5.89
N SER A 41 -17.17 22.73 -5.06
CA SER A 41 -16.22 23.70 -5.58
C SER A 41 -15.01 22.97 -6.17
N VAL A 42 -14.46 23.52 -7.27
CA VAL A 42 -13.26 22.97 -7.91
C VAL A 42 -12.11 22.85 -6.91
N ALA A 43 -11.97 23.84 -6.02
CA ALA A 43 -10.96 23.83 -4.96
C ALA A 43 -11.11 22.63 -4.00
N ALA A 44 -12.35 22.32 -3.58
CA ALA A 44 -12.61 21.19 -2.70
C ALA A 44 -12.34 19.84 -3.39
N ALA A 45 -12.76 19.69 -4.66
CA ALA A 45 -12.49 18.48 -5.44
C ALA A 45 -10.99 18.24 -5.65
N VAL A 46 -10.23 19.30 -5.94
CA VAL A 46 -8.76 19.24 -6.07
C VAL A 46 -8.11 18.88 -4.74
N ALA A 47 -8.53 19.48 -3.63
CA ALA A 47 -7.97 19.18 -2.31
C ALA A 47 -8.12 17.70 -1.94
N VAL A 48 -9.30 17.12 -2.15
CA VAL A 48 -9.56 15.68 -1.92
C VAL A 48 -8.71 14.81 -2.86
N THR A 49 -8.58 15.20 -4.13
CA THR A 49 -7.77 14.45 -5.10
C THR A 49 -6.29 14.45 -4.72
N VAL A 50 -5.75 15.61 -4.29
CA VAL A 50 -4.36 15.73 -3.81
C VAL A 50 -4.15 14.90 -2.55
N PHE A 51 -5.09 14.97 -1.59
CA PHE A 51 -5.07 14.13 -0.40
C PHE A 51 -5.00 12.64 -0.78
N CYS A 52 -5.92 12.16 -1.62
CA CYS A 52 -5.95 10.78 -2.09
C CYS A 52 -4.64 10.37 -2.77
N SER A 53 -4.08 11.23 -3.64
CA SER A 53 -2.83 10.98 -4.34
C SER A 53 -1.64 10.76 -3.40
N VAL A 54 -1.57 11.49 -2.28
CA VAL A 54 -0.51 11.29 -1.27
C VAL A 54 -0.56 9.87 -0.71
N PHE A 55 -1.75 9.38 -0.33
CA PHE A 55 -1.92 8.03 0.22
C PHE A 55 -1.66 6.93 -0.81
N VAL A 56 -2.11 7.10 -2.06
CA VAL A 56 -1.81 6.15 -3.15
C VAL A 56 -0.29 6.01 -3.34
N ASN A 57 0.42 7.13 -3.39
CA ASN A 57 1.87 7.13 -3.58
C ASN A 57 2.63 6.56 -2.38
N ALA A 58 2.20 6.89 -1.17
CA ALA A 58 2.76 6.32 0.06
C ALA A 58 2.50 4.81 0.14
N GLY A 59 1.31 4.35 -0.27
CA GLY A 59 0.89 2.95 -0.28
C GLY A 59 1.78 2.09 -1.16
N ASN A 60 2.06 2.55 -2.39
CA ASN A 60 3.03 1.86 -3.24
C ASN A 60 4.39 1.72 -2.55
N GLY A 61 4.91 2.79 -1.93
CA GLY A 61 6.18 2.74 -1.20
C GLY A 61 6.17 1.74 -0.03
N ALA A 62 5.09 1.72 0.75
CA ALA A 62 4.93 0.83 1.90
C ALA A 62 4.84 -0.65 1.50
N VAL A 63 4.12 -0.98 0.41
CA VAL A 63 4.01 -2.37 -0.09
C VAL A 63 5.38 -2.93 -0.50
N PHE A 64 6.17 -2.14 -1.24
CA PHE A 64 7.50 -2.59 -1.67
C PHE A 64 8.51 -2.65 -0.51
N ALA A 65 8.32 -1.86 0.55
CA ALA A 65 9.18 -1.91 1.75
C ALA A 65 9.02 -3.20 2.58
N VAL A 66 7.90 -3.92 2.44
CA VAL A 66 7.66 -5.20 3.15
C VAL A 66 8.40 -6.37 2.49
N ILE A 67 8.71 -6.27 1.19
CA ILE A 67 9.26 -7.38 0.40
C ILE A 67 10.60 -7.93 0.94
N PRO A 68 11.59 -7.10 1.33
CA PRO A 68 12.87 -7.59 1.84
C PRO A 68 12.74 -8.34 3.18
N LEU A 69 11.66 -8.11 3.94
CA LEU A 69 11.41 -8.74 5.25
C LEU A 69 11.02 -10.21 5.12
N VAL A 70 10.40 -10.59 3.99
CA VAL A 70 9.98 -11.99 3.74
C VAL A 70 11.21 -12.86 3.46
N LYS A 71 12.01 -12.48 2.46
CA LYS A 71 13.24 -13.22 2.12
C LYS A 71 14.18 -12.38 1.27
N ARG A 72 15.27 -11.89 1.88
CA ARG A 72 16.26 -11.02 1.22
C ARG A 72 16.81 -11.58 -0.10
N ARG A 73 17.17 -12.87 -0.13
CA ARG A 73 17.67 -13.56 -1.35
C ARG A 73 16.64 -13.60 -2.49
N LEU A 74 15.35 -13.57 -2.19
CA LEU A 74 14.26 -13.64 -3.19
C LEU A 74 13.56 -12.29 -3.41
N THR A 75 14.10 -11.19 -2.87
CA THR A 75 13.50 -9.85 -2.95
C THR A 75 13.15 -9.48 -4.39
N GLY A 76 14.03 -9.73 -5.35
CA GLY A 76 13.79 -9.42 -6.77
C GLY A 76 12.63 -10.22 -7.38
N GLN A 77 12.51 -11.51 -7.05
CA GLN A 77 11.42 -12.35 -7.56
C GLN A 77 10.07 -11.94 -6.95
N ILE A 78 10.03 -11.72 -5.63
CA ILE A 78 8.81 -11.30 -4.93
C ILE A 78 8.38 -9.90 -5.39
N ALA A 79 9.32 -8.97 -5.58
CA ALA A 79 9.04 -7.65 -6.14
C ALA A 79 8.55 -7.71 -7.59
N GLY A 80 9.12 -8.61 -8.41
CA GLY A 80 8.63 -8.87 -9.76
C GLY A 80 7.19 -9.37 -9.78
N MET A 81 6.86 -10.33 -8.92
CA MET A 81 5.48 -10.83 -8.76
C MET A 81 4.53 -9.75 -8.28
N ALA A 82 4.90 -8.97 -7.26
CA ALA A 82 4.10 -7.86 -6.74
C ALA A 82 3.82 -6.81 -7.84
N GLY A 83 4.83 -6.47 -8.64
CA GLY A 83 4.68 -5.58 -9.78
C GLY A 83 3.75 -6.13 -10.87
N ALA A 84 3.87 -7.42 -11.20
CA ALA A 84 2.99 -8.08 -12.15
C ALA A 84 1.52 -8.06 -11.70
N PHE A 85 1.25 -8.42 -10.44
CA PHE A 85 -0.11 -8.34 -9.88
C PHE A 85 -0.63 -6.90 -9.78
N GLY A 86 0.25 -5.92 -9.56
CA GLY A 86 -0.10 -4.50 -9.62
C GLY A 86 -0.65 -4.09 -10.99
N ASN A 87 -0.03 -4.56 -12.08
CA ASN A 87 -0.54 -4.31 -13.44
C ASN A 87 -1.87 -5.03 -13.70
N VAL A 88 -2.01 -6.29 -13.26
CA VAL A 88 -3.28 -7.05 -13.37
C VAL A 88 -4.41 -6.33 -12.63
N GLY A 89 -4.13 -5.84 -11.41
CA GLY A 89 -5.07 -5.04 -10.64
C GLY A 89 -5.45 -3.74 -11.37
N GLY A 90 -4.48 -3.05 -11.96
CA GLY A 90 -4.72 -1.84 -12.76
C GLY A 90 -5.67 -2.09 -13.93
N VAL A 91 -5.45 -3.16 -14.70
CA VAL A 91 -6.35 -3.56 -15.79
C VAL A 91 -7.74 -3.88 -15.24
N MET A 92 -7.85 -4.66 -14.15
CA MET A 92 -9.13 -5.01 -13.54
C MET A 92 -9.92 -3.78 -13.11
N PHE A 93 -9.29 -2.82 -12.43
CA PHE A 93 -9.96 -1.58 -12.03
C PHE A 93 -10.39 -0.74 -13.23
N LEU A 94 -9.56 -0.62 -14.27
CA LEU A 94 -9.94 0.08 -15.50
C LEU A 94 -11.11 -0.61 -16.21
N THR A 95 -11.14 -1.94 -16.21
CA THR A 95 -12.27 -2.70 -16.73
C THR A 95 -13.54 -2.40 -15.94
N VAL A 96 -13.49 -2.41 -14.60
CA VAL A 96 -14.65 -2.05 -13.76
C VAL A 96 -15.12 -0.64 -14.07
N LEU A 97 -14.20 0.33 -14.14
CA LEU A 97 -14.52 1.71 -14.53
C LEU A 97 -15.23 1.80 -15.88
N SER A 98 -14.93 0.91 -16.84
CA SER A 98 -15.62 0.89 -18.13
C SER A 98 -17.09 0.50 -18.05
N PHE A 99 -17.54 -0.13 -16.95
CA PHE A 99 -18.92 -0.63 -16.79
C PHE A 99 -19.73 0.15 -15.76
N VAL A 100 -19.11 1.02 -14.96
CA VAL A 100 -19.78 1.70 -13.84
C VAL A 100 -19.52 3.20 -13.85
N ALA A 101 -20.41 3.96 -13.20
CA ALA A 101 -20.20 5.40 -13.03
C ALA A 101 -18.99 5.70 -12.12
N PRO A 102 -18.30 6.85 -12.29
CA PRO A 102 -17.11 7.20 -11.50
C PRO A 102 -17.32 7.14 -9.99
N GLN A 103 -18.49 7.53 -9.49
CA GLN A 103 -18.84 7.47 -8.07
C GLN A 103 -18.82 6.03 -7.56
N VAL A 104 -19.44 5.11 -8.30
CA VAL A 104 -19.46 3.68 -7.98
C VAL A 104 -18.06 3.08 -8.08
N PHE A 105 -17.27 3.51 -9.06
CA PHE A 105 -15.89 3.10 -9.21
C PHE A 105 -15.02 3.49 -8.01
N PHE A 106 -15.09 4.75 -7.56
CA PHE A 106 -14.36 5.19 -6.37
C PHE A 106 -14.83 4.48 -5.11
N LEU A 107 -16.14 4.21 -4.98
CA LEU A 107 -16.67 3.42 -3.88
C LEU A 107 -16.15 1.97 -3.90
N PHE A 108 -16.04 1.37 -5.09
CA PHE A 108 -15.47 0.04 -5.26
C PHE A 108 -14.00 -0.02 -4.83
N ILE A 109 -13.20 0.99 -5.18
CA ILE A 109 -11.81 1.10 -4.71
C ILE A 109 -11.76 1.28 -3.19
N ALA A 110 -12.63 2.12 -2.61
CA ALA A 110 -12.71 2.31 -1.17
C ALA A 110 -13.03 0.99 -0.43
N ALA A 111 -13.97 0.19 -0.97
CA ALA A 111 -14.31 -1.12 -0.44
C ALA A 111 -13.13 -2.11 -0.55
N ALA A 112 -12.44 -2.13 -1.70
CA ALA A 112 -11.24 -2.95 -1.88
C ALA A 112 -10.13 -2.56 -0.90
N ALA A 113 -9.89 -1.27 -0.71
CA ALA A 113 -8.92 -0.74 0.26
C ALA A 113 -9.30 -1.14 1.70
N ALA A 114 -10.58 -1.10 2.06
CA ALA A 114 -11.06 -1.55 3.37
C ALA A 114 -10.87 -3.06 3.56
N ALA A 115 -11.15 -3.88 2.54
CA ALA A 115 -10.92 -5.32 2.60
C ALA A 115 -9.43 -5.64 2.79
N VAL A 116 -8.55 -4.95 2.07
CA VAL A 116 -7.09 -5.07 2.23
C VAL A 116 -6.65 -4.60 3.62
N LEU A 117 -7.20 -3.50 4.13
CA LEU A 117 -6.92 -3.03 5.50
C LEU A 117 -7.27 -4.10 6.53
N VAL A 118 -8.46 -4.70 6.45
CA VAL A 118 -8.88 -5.80 7.34
C VAL A 118 -7.92 -6.98 7.20
N ALA A 119 -7.54 -7.35 5.98
CA ALA A 119 -6.59 -8.43 5.75
C ALA A 119 -5.20 -8.12 6.36
N VAL A 120 -4.71 -6.89 6.23
CA VAL A 120 -3.45 -6.45 6.85
C VAL A 120 -3.54 -6.51 8.38
N LEU A 121 -4.65 -6.06 8.97
CA LEU A 121 -4.81 -6.09 10.42
C LEU A 121 -4.84 -7.52 10.98
N LEU A 122 -5.54 -8.43 10.29
CA LEU A 122 -5.73 -9.81 10.73
C LEU A 122 -4.57 -10.75 10.38
N PHE A 123 -3.98 -10.64 9.18
CA PHE A 123 -3.04 -11.62 8.64
C PHE A 123 -1.60 -11.13 8.56
N LEU A 124 -1.34 -9.81 8.54
CA LEU A 124 0.03 -9.32 8.48
C LEU A 124 0.64 -9.40 9.89
N GLU A 125 1.50 -10.37 10.13
CA GLU A 125 2.35 -10.38 11.32
C GLU A 125 3.66 -9.67 10.99
N GLU A 126 4.05 -8.70 11.82
CA GLU A 126 5.39 -8.13 11.72
C GLU A 126 6.37 -9.18 12.25
N PRO A 127 7.39 -9.57 11.47
CA PRO A 127 8.41 -10.46 11.99
C PRO A 127 9.16 -9.73 13.10
N ALA A 128 8.88 -10.08 14.35
CA ALA A 128 9.63 -9.62 15.50
C ALA A 128 10.84 -10.55 15.70
N GLY A 129 12.07 -10.01 15.58
CA GLY A 129 13.26 -10.77 15.95
C GLY A 129 14.52 -10.47 15.15
N HIS A 130 15.46 -11.41 15.22
CA HIS A 130 16.76 -11.35 14.56
C HIS A 130 16.69 -12.14 13.25
N ILE A 131 17.11 -11.54 12.14
CA ILE A 131 17.36 -12.31 10.92
C ILE A 131 18.70 -13.02 11.15
N THR A 132 18.66 -14.35 11.29
CA THR A 132 19.86 -15.18 11.26
C THR A 132 20.31 -15.29 9.81
N GLU A 133 21.31 -14.50 9.43
CA GLU A 133 21.95 -14.64 8.12
C GLU A 133 23.11 -15.62 8.26
N VAL A 134 23.03 -16.75 7.55
CA VAL A 134 24.16 -17.68 7.41
C VAL A 134 24.97 -17.18 6.22
N LEU A 135 26.15 -16.63 6.50
CA LEU A 135 27.08 -16.17 5.47
C LEU A 135 27.59 -17.37 4.64
N PRO A 136 28.14 -17.13 3.43
CA PRO A 136 28.70 -18.18 2.58
C PRO A 136 29.82 -19.01 3.24
N ASP A 137 30.39 -18.51 4.34
CA ASP A 137 31.42 -19.15 5.17
C ASP A 137 30.83 -20.00 6.32
N GLY A 138 29.50 -20.07 6.46
CA GLY A 138 28.80 -20.81 7.52
C GLY A 138 28.63 -20.05 8.84
N THR A 139 29.08 -18.79 8.95
CA THR A 139 28.90 -17.99 10.15
C THR A 139 27.49 -17.42 10.24
N VAL A 140 26.89 -17.45 11.45
CA VAL A 140 25.53 -16.94 11.70
C VAL A 140 25.63 -15.53 12.26
N GLN A 141 25.26 -14.52 11.47
CA GLN A 141 25.10 -13.16 11.97
C GLN A 141 23.64 -12.93 12.39
N MET A 142 23.46 -12.62 13.67
CA MET A 142 22.19 -12.20 14.24
C MET A 142 22.05 -10.69 14.07
N ILE A 143 21.37 -10.24 13.02
CA ILE A 143 21.11 -8.82 12.81
C ILE A 143 19.81 -8.44 13.51
N LYS A 144 19.90 -7.53 14.47
CA LYS A 144 18.77 -6.97 15.21
C LYS A 144 17.89 -6.16 14.25
N VAL A 145 16.66 -6.61 14.01
CA VAL A 145 15.68 -5.84 13.26
C VAL A 145 14.79 -5.14 14.28
N ASN A 146 14.89 -3.81 14.32
CA ASN A 146 13.86 -2.97 14.92
C ASN A 146 12.80 -2.62 13.87
#